data_AF-A0A352XYA6-F1
#
_entry.id   AF-A0A352XYA6-F1
#
_cell.length_a   1.000
_cell.length_b   1.000
_cell.length_c   1.000
_cell.angle_alpha   90.00
_cell.angle_beta   90.00
_cell.angle_gamma   90.00
#
_symmetry.space_group_name_H-M   'P 1'
#
loop_
_entity.id
_entity.type
_entity.pdbx_description
1 polymer ?
#
loop_
_entity_poly.entity_id
_entity_poly.type
_entity_poly.pdbx_seq_one_letter_code
_entity_poly.pdbx_strand_id
1 'polypeptide(L)'
;MFRVSIRIWLLAALSCLLLAGMVWNRIPAVTVHAATGFTLQSRLGFPAGDDWEPALAADRYGHVYALYKHYDVSGQTTCSACALHVLLQISNDRGQTWSVPQPIDPEPVVGGQYDSQIVVDPVDGKTVWASFL
;
A
#
# COMPACT_ATOMS: atom_id res chain seq x y z
N MET A 1 -13.24 -49.07 -63.84
CA MET A 1 -14.59 -48.79 -63.28
C MET A 1 -14.38 -48.80 -61.77
N PHE A 2 -14.29 -47.71 -61.00
CA PHE A 2 -14.88 -46.37 -61.06
C PHE A 2 -13.80 -45.27 -60.96
N ARG A 3 -14.08 -44.14 -61.61
CA ARG A 3 -13.34 -42.87 -61.53
C ARG A 3 -13.98 -41.98 -60.47
N VAL A 4 -13.19 -41.30 -59.64
CA VAL A 4 -13.57 -39.98 -59.11
C VAL A 4 -12.36 -39.07 -59.26
N SER A 5 -12.57 -37.99 -60.01
CA SER A 5 -11.60 -36.94 -60.29
C SER A 5 -12.24 -35.64 -59.82
N ILE A 6 -11.64 -34.95 -58.87
CA ILE A 6 -11.96 -33.54 -58.57
C ILE A 6 -10.65 -32.77 -58.65
N ARG A 7 -10.50 -32.02 -59.74
CA ARG A 7 -9.52 -30.94 -59.88
C ARG A 7 -10.28 -29.64 -59.63
N ILE A 8 -9.91 -28.89 -58.59
CA ILE A 8 -10.13 -27.44 -58.54
C ILE A 8 -8.75 -26.82 -58.37
N TRP A 9 -8.46 -25.89 -59.26
CA TRP A 9 -7.18 -25.23 -59.44
C TRP A 9 -7.09 -23.94 -58.61
N LEU A 10 -5.82 -23.53 -58.41
CA LEU A 10 -5.32 -22.14 -58.47
C LEU A 10 -5.44 -21.23 -57.23
N LEU A 11 -4.24 -20.83 -56.79
CA LEU A 11 -3.82 -19.48 -56.37
C LEU A 11 -4.22 -19.01 -54.96
N ALA A 12 -3.26 -19.07 -54.03
CA ALA A 12 -2.58 -17.88 -53.52
C ALA A 12 -1.56 -18.31 -52.46
N ALA A 13 -0.31 -18.43 -52.89
CA ALA A 13 0.83 -18.32 -52.00
C ALA A 13 0.91 -16.88 -51.46
N LEU A 14 1.53 -16.73 -50.28
CA LEU A 14 1.95 -15.46 -49.66
C LEU A 14 0.80 -14.48 -49.34
N SER A 15 0.37 -14.46 -48.06
CA SER A 15 0.07 -13.23 -47.29
C SER A 15 -0.60 -13.58 -45.97
N CYS A 16 0.18 -14.01 -44.98
CA CYS A 16 -0.22 -13.85 -43.57
C CYS A 16 1.01 -13.69 -42.65
N LEU A 17 2.05 -13.04 -43.19
CA LEU A 17 3.26 -12.63 -42.48
C LEU A 17 3.30 -11.10 -42.43
N LEU A 18 2.22 -10.46 -42.00
CA LEU A 18 2.21 -9.02 -41.75
C LEU A 18 1.30 -8.74 -40.55
N LEU A 19 1.88 -8.05 -39.56
CA LEU A 19 1.24 -7.37 -38.43
C LEU A 19 0.93 -8.18 -37.17
N ALA A 20 1.84 -9.07 -36.76
CA ALA A 20 2.13 -9.18 -35.33
C ALA A 20 2.99 -7.97 -34.93
N GLY A 21 2.37 -6.78 -34.96
CA GLY A 21 2.91 -5.56 -34.38
C GLY A 21 2.97 -5.76 -32.87
N MET A 22 4.00 -6.49 -32.44
CA MET A 22 4.37 -6.62 -31.05
C MET A 22 4.86 -5.23 -30.65
N VAL A 23 3.91 -4.38 -30.25
CA VAL A 23 4.17 -3.15 -29.54
C VAL A 23 4.82 -3.62 -28.25
N TRP A 24 6.16 -3.71 -28.28
CA TRP A 24 6.96 -3.69 -27.07
C TRP A 24 6.63 -2.37 -26.40
N ASN A 25 5.61 -2.38 -25.56
CA ASN A 25 5.47 -1.42 -24.48
C ASN A 25 6.76 -1.56 -23.67
N ARG A 26 7.75 -0.75 -24.03
CA ARG A 26 8.91 -0.50 -23.19
C ARG A 26 8.36 0.20 -21.98
N ILE A 27 7.94 -0.57 -20.98
CA ILE A 27 7.72 -0.05 -19.64
C ILE A 27 9.06 0.59 -19.29
N PRO A 28 9.15 1.93 -19.12
CA PRO A 28 10.38 2.54 -18.70
C PRO A 28 10.77 1.88 -17.38
N ALA A 29 11.94 1.26 -17.35
CA ALA A 29 12.50 0.74 -16.12
C ALA A 29 12.71 1.96 -15.21
N VAL A 30 11.81 2.13 -14.24
CA VAL A 30 12.04 3.09 -13.16
C VAL A 30 13.21 2.53 -12.38
N THR A 31 14.39 3.11 -12.56
CA THR A 31 15.52 2.89 -11.67
C THR A 31 15.15 3.51 -10.34
N VAL A 32 14.49 2.73 -9.49
CA VAL A 32 14.40 3.04 -8.06
C VAL A 32 15.81 2.82 -7.54
N HIS A 33 16.57 3.90 -7.41
CA HIS A 33 17.83 3.86 -6.67
C HIS A 33 17.44 3.59 -5.22
N ALA A 34 17.47 2.33 -4.80
CA ALA A 34 17.39 2.01 -3.39
C ALA A 34 18.56 2.76 -2.73
N ALA A 35 18.25 3.76 -1.91
CA ALA A 35 19.27 4.45 -1.14
C ALA A 35 20.07 3.37 -0.40
N THR A 36 21.39 3.40 -0.53
CA THR A 36 22.26 2.36 0.03
C THR A 36 22.43 2.49 1.55
N GLY A 37 21.56 3.25 2.21
CA GLY A 37 21.59 3.51 3.65
C GLY A 37 20.25 4.02 4.17
N PHE A 38 20.05 3.86 5.48
CA PHE A 38 18.88 4.39 6.18
C PHE A 38 18.98 5.91 6.32
N THR A 39 17.84 6.59 6.22
CA THR A 39 17.73 8.00 6.61
C THR A 39 17.85 8.15 8.12
N LEU A 40 17.97 9.39 8.60
CA LEU A 40 17.77 9.67 10.02
C LEU A 40 16.37 9.20 10.45
N GLN A 41 16.27 8.69 11.67
CA GLN A 41 14.98 8.34 12.27
C GLN A 41 14.15 9.61 12.51
N SER A 42 12.87 9.54 12.15
CA SER A 42 11.87 10.53 12.56
C SER A 42 11.04 9.93 13.69
N ARG A 43 10.79 10.72 14.73
CA ARG A 43 9.89 10.31 15.80
C ARG A 43 8.44 10.51 15.36
N LEU A 44 7.68 9.43 15.35
CA LEU A 44 6.22 9.45 15.29
C LEU A 44 5.65 9.32 16.70
N GLY A 45 4.36 9.57 16.87
CA GLY A 45 3.73 9.52 18.18
C GLY A 45 3.88 10.79 19.01
N PHE A 46 3.68 10.63 20.31
CA PHE A 46 3.72 11.72 21.28
C PHE A 46 5.12 11.93 21.82
N PRO A 47 5.45 13.11 22.38
CA PRO A 47 6.76 13.41 22.95
C PRO A 47 7.08 12.64 24.25
N ALA A 48 6.08 12.05 24.89
CA ALA A 48 6.17 11.16 26.06
C ALA A 48 5.06 10.11 25.99
N GLY A 49 5.04 9.18 26.96
CA GLY A 49 4.16 8.01 26.93
C GLY A 49 4.82 6.83 26.23
N ASP A 50 4.08 5.72 26.16
CA ASP A 50 4.53 4.46 25.59
C ASP A 50 3.72 4.12 24.34
N ASP A 51 4.38 4.10 23.19
CA ASP A 51 3.79 3.73 21.91
C ASP A 51 4.10 2.25 21.60
N TRP A 52 3.05 1.43 21.47
CA TRP A 52 3.12 -0.02 21.36
C TRP A 52 2.63 -0.51 19.99
N GLU A 53 3.16 -1.68 19.58
CA GLU A 53 2.69 -2.48 18.45
C GLU A 53 2.51 -1.70 17.13
N PRO A 54 3.56 -1.01 16.63
CA PRO A 54 3.43 -0.24 15.41
C PRO A 54 3.28 -1.13 14.18
N ALA A 55 2.33 -0.78 13.32
CA ALA A 55 2.16 -1.33 11.98
C ALA A 55 2.26 -0.22 10.94
N LEU A 56 2.97 -0.49 9.83
CA LEU A 56 3.15 0.47 8.73
C LEU A 56 2.70 -0.12 7.40
N ALA A 57 2.10 0.72 6.57
CA ALA A 57 1.79 0.42 5.18
C ALA A 57 2.11 1.63 4.29
N ALA A 58 2.48 1.40 3.04
CA ALA A 58 2.72 2.45 2.06
C ALA A 58 1.97 2.12 0.76
N ASP A 59 1.29 3.11 0.20
CA ASP A 59 0.51 2.93 -1.03
C ASP A 59 1.33 3.26 -2.29
N ARG A 60 0.74 3.05 -3.47
CA ARG A 60 1.41 3.34 -4.75
C ARG A 60 1.44 4.83 -5.10
N TYR A 61 0.77 5.67 -4.32
CA TYR A 61 0.62 7.11 -4.55
C TYR A 61 1.56 7.94 -3.68
N GLY A 62 2.31 7.30 -2.80
CA GLY A 62 3.32 7.94 -1.95
C GLY A 62 2.81 8.31 -0.56
N HIS A 63 1.63 7.84 -0.19
CA HIS A 63 1.15 7.92 1.19
C HIS A 63 1.81 6.83 2.04
N VAL A 64 2.14 7.19 3.28
CA VAL A 64 2.63 6.23 4.29
C VAL A 64 1.73 6.34 5.51
N TYR A 65 1.27 5.20 5.99
CA TYR A 65 0.36 5.08 7.12
C TYR A 65 1.11 4.41 8.27
N ALA A 66 1.04 5.02 9.45
CA ALA A 66 1.55 4.45 10.69
C ALA A 66 0.38 4.29 11.66
N LEU A 67 0.18 3.06 12.13
CA LEU A 67 -0.86 2.66 13.06
C LEU A 67 -0.18 2.15 14.34
N TYR A 68 -0.62 2.59 15.52
CA TYR A 68 0.00 2.19 16.79
C TYR A 68 -0.93 2.45 17.98
N LYS A 69 -0.65 1.79 19.11
CA LYS A 69 -1.32 2.08 20.38
C LYS A 69 -0.51 3.08 21.19
N HIS A 70 -1.17 4.09 21.77
CA HIS A 70 -0.55 4.99 22.73
C HIS A 70 -1.08 4.73 24.14
N TYR A 71 -0.17 4.58 25.10
CA TYR A 71 -0.46 4.60 26.52
C TYR A 71 0.15 5.85 27.15
N ASP A 72 -0.69 6.69 27.75
CA ASP A 72 -0.21 7.71 28.67
C ASP A 72 0.43 7.01 29.87
N VAL A 73 1.68 7.35 30.18
CA VAL A 73 2.35 6.89 31.40
C VAL A 73 2.04 7.86 32.55
N SER A 74 1.84 7.34 33.76
CA SER A 74 1.47 8.15 34.92
C SER A 74 2.39 9.36 35.12
N GLY A 75 1.81 10.55 35.23
CA GLY A 75 2.54 11.82 35.35
C GLY A 75 2.87 12.49 34.01
N GLN A 76 2.56 11.85 32.88
CA GLN A 76 2.54 12.45 31.55
C GLN A 76 1.07 12.54 31.12
N THR A 77 0.65 13.67 30.56
CA THR A 77 -0.66 13.81 29.91
C THR A 77 -0.41 14.24 28.48
N THR A 78 -0.15 13.25 27.64
CA THR A 78 0.17 13.45 26.23
C THR A 78 -1.06 13.29 25.35
N CYS A 79 -2.00 12.40 25.69
CA CYS A 79 -3.28 12.32 25.01
C CYS A 79 -4.43 11.73 25.84
N SER A 80 -5.19 12.62 26.48
CA SER A 80 -6.36 12.25 27.29
C SER A 80 -7.48 11.53 26.55
N ALA A 81 -7.59 11.70 25.22
CA ALA A 81 -8.62 11.06 24.40
C ALA A 81 -8.14 9.79 23.66
N CYS A 82 -6.85 9.43 23.80
CA CYS A 82 -6.27 8.34 23.01
C CYS A 82 -6.25 6.99 23.75
N ALA A 83 -6.40 6.97 25.07
CA ALA A 83 -6.09 5.81 25.89
C ALA A 83 -6.80 4.51 25.46
N LEU A 84 -7.99 4.62 24.87
CA LEU A 84 -8.79 3.47 24.44
C LEU A 84 -8.70 3.18 22.94
N HIS A 85 -8.02 4.01 22.15
CA HIS A 85 -8.00 3.89 20.70
C HIS A 85 -6.62 3.50 20.16
N VAL A 86 -6.61 2.92 18.97
CA VAL A 86 -5.44 2.85 18.11
C VAL A 86 -5.37 4.15 17.32
N LEU A 87 -4.15 4.65 17.12
CA LEU A 87 -3.88 5.94 16.50
C LEU A 87 -3.28 5.76 15.12
N LEU A 88 -3.73 6.61 14.21
CA LEU A 88 -3.27 6.74 12.84
C LEU A 88 -2.49 8.04 12.66
N GLN A 89 -1.33 7.95 12.04
CA GLN A 89 -0.64 9.06 11.41
C GLN A 89 -0.42 8.77 9.94
N ILE A 90 -0.61 9.80 9.10
CA ILE A 90 -0.49 9.69 7.65
C ILE A 90 0.55 10.69 7.18
N SER A 91 1.49 10.21 6.38
CA SER A 91 2.34 11.04 5.53
C SER A 91 1.75 11.09 4.13
N ASN A 92 1.68 12.29 3.54
CA ASN A 92 1.26 12.48 2.15
C ASN A 92 2.44 12.81 1.21
N ASP A 93 3.67 12.70 1.70
CA ASP A 93 4.88 13.15 1.02
C ASP A 93 6.06 12.18 1.17
N ARG A 94 5.75 10.88 1.15
CA ARG A 94 6.72 9.77 1.23
C ARG A 94 7.51 9.73 2.54
N GLY A 95 6.86 10.06 3.65
CA GLY A 95 7.42 10.00 5.00
C GLY A 95 8.19 11.24 5.45
N GLN A 96 8.16 12.35 4.68
CA GLN A 96 8.87 13.58 5.03
C GLN A 96 8.15 14.36 6.13
N THR A 97 6.82 14.49 6.04
CA THR A 97 5.95 15.08 7.05
C THR A 97 4.83 14.13 7.41
N TRP A 98 4.28 14.30 8.61
CA TRP A 98 3.28 13.41 9.19
C TRP A 98 2.15 14.23 9.80
N SER A 99 0.92 13.75 9.66
CA SER A 99 -0.23 14.31 10.39
C SER A 99 -0.03 14.18 11.89
N VAL A 100 -0.76 14.97 12.67
CA VAL A 100 -0.90 14.71 14.12
C VAL A 100 -1.54 13.34 14.35
N PRO A 101 -1.26 12.65 15.48
CA PRO A 101 -1.93 11.40 15.86
C PRO A 101 -3.45 11.59 15.94
N GLN A 102 -4.23 10.67 15.35
CA GLN A 102 -5.69 10.68 15.41
C GLN A 102 -6.23 9.28 15.70
N PRO A 103 -7.27 9.10 16.53
CA PRO A 103 -7.97 7.82 16.67
C PRO A 103 -8.47 7.32 15.31
N ILE A 104 -8.22 6.05 15.00
CA ILE A 104 -8.73 5.45 13.74
C ILE A 104 -10.26 5.31 13.75
N ASP A 105 -10.83 5.05 14.92
CA ASP A 105 -12.26 5.04 15.19
C ASP A 105 -12.48 5.74 16.54
N PRO A 106 -13.00 6.99 16.55
CA PRO A 106 -13.13 7.81 17.76
C PRO A 106 -14.40 7.52 18.58
N GLU A 107 -15.24 6.57 18.17
CA GLU A 107 -16.48 6.25 18.88
C GLU A 107 -16.21 5.58 20.24
N PRO A 108 -17.08 5.75 21.26
CA PRO A 108 -16.86 5.13 22.57
C PRO A 108 -16.66 3.61 22.49
N VAL A 109 -15.59 3.11 23.10
CA VAL A 109 -15.26 1.68 23.16
C VAL A 109 -15.27 1.14 24.60
N VAL A 110 -15.61 -0.13 24.77
CA VAL A 110 -15.50 -0.86 26.05
C VAL A 110 -14.24 -1.73 26.00
N GLY A 111 -13.31 -1.51 26.93
CA GLY A 111 -11.99 -2.17 26.92
C GLY A 111 -10.96 -1.27 26.22
N GLY A 112 -10.82 -1.40 24.91
CA GLY A 112 -9.96 -0.57 24.07
C GLY A 112 -9.70 -1.24 22.72
N GLN A 113 -8.91 -0.56 21.88
CA GLN A 113 -8.38 -1.07 20.61
C GLN A 113 -6.88 -1.35 20.77
N TYR A 114 -6.42 -2.49 20.27
CA TYR A 114 -5.05 -3.02 20.43
C TYR A 114 -4.57 -3.82 19.20
N ASP A 115 -3.32 -4.31 19.22
CA ASP A 115 -2.79 -5.28 18.25
C ASP A 115 -2.90 -4.79 16.80
N SER A 116 -2.37 -3.59 16.55
CA SER A 116 -2.61 -2.87 15.31
C SER A 116 -2.07 -3.61 14.07
N GLN A 117 -2.86 -3.66 13.00
CA GLN A 117 -2.49 -4.21 11.69
C GLN A 117 -2.98 -3.28 10.58
N ILE A 118 -2.17 -3.10 9.54
CA ILE A 118 -2.52 -2.26 8.39
C ILE A 118 -1.87 -2.78 7.10
N VAL A 119 -2.63 -2.83 6.01
CA VAL A 119 -2.16 -3.26 4.69
C VAL A 119 -2.78 -2.42 3.58
N VAL A 120 -2.09 -2.28 2.45
CA VAL A 120 -2.65 -1.70 1.22
C VAL A 120 -3.11 -2.81 0.29
N ASP A 121 -4.30 -2.68 -0.25
CA ASP A 121 -4.83 -3.58 -1.28
C ASP A 121 -3.91 -3.57 -2.52
N PRO A 122 -3.33 -4.71 -2.91
CA PRO A 122 -2.40 -4.76 -4.04
C PRO A 122 -3.09 -4.58 -5.40
N VAL A 123 -4.42 -4.75 -5.48
CA VAL A 123 -5.19 -4.64 -6.73
C VAL A 123 -5.22 -3.19 -7.20
N ASP A 124 -5.65 -2.27 -6.34
CA ASP A 124 -5.74 -0.85 -6.67
C ASP A 124 -4.55 -0.01 -6.17
N GLY A 125 -3.78 -0.54 -5.21
CA GLY A 125 -2.62 0.13 -4.64
C GLY A 125 -2.94 1.40 -3.88
N LYS A 126 -4.19 1.60 -3.44
CA LYS A 126 -4.67 2.79 -2.71
C LYS A 126 -5.66 2.46 -1.57
N THR A 127 -6.39 1.36 -1.65
CA THR A 127 -7.33 0.98 -0.58
C THR A 127 -6.53 0.48 0.60
N VAL A 128 -6.83 0.99 1.79
CA VAL A 128 -6.13 0.63 3.03
C VAL A 128 -7.07 -0.17 3.92
N TRP A 129 -6.64 -1.35 4.33
CA TRP A 129 -7.33 -2.19 5.30
C TRP A 129 -6.58 -2.10 6.62
N ALA A 130 -7.29 -1.75 7.68
CA ALA A 130 -6.76 -1.75 9.04
C ALA A 130 -7.61 -2.66 9.92
N SER A 131 -6.97 -3.30 10.89
CA SER A 131 -7.66 -4.07 11.93
C SER A 131 -6.95 -3.89 13.26
N PHE A 132 -7.71 -4.09 14.33
CA PHE A 132 -7.30 -4.04 15.73
C PHE A 132 -8.24 -4.95 16.53
N LEU A 133 -7.80 -5.36 17.72
CA LEU A 133 -8.57 -6.19 18.66
C LEU A 133 -9.14 -5.37 19.81
#